data_AF-A0A9E2ATM7-F1
#
_entry.id   AF-A0A9E2ATM7-F1
#
_cell.length_a   1.000
_cell.length_b   1.000
_cell.length_c   1.000
_cell.angle_alpha   90.00
_cell.angle_beta   90.00
_cell.angle_gamma   90.00
#
_symmetry.space_group_name_H-M   'P 1'
#
loop_
_entity.id
_entity.type
_entity.pdbx_description
1 polymer ?
#
loop_
_entity_poly.entity_id
_entity_poly.type
_entity_poly.pdbx_seq_one_letter_code
_entity_poly.pdbx_strand_id
1 'polypeptide(L)'
;MNTPTLSFSRTESAKFFRTLNKRVNAYFKENNIKRTGNWSLWLKTVIMFSIFLLPYFVILTLDLPGWVQLLLTVVMGIGMAGVGMNVMHDGNHGSFSNKPWINRLMGSSIYILAGNVYNWKVQHNVLHHTYT
;
A
#
# COMPACT_ATOMS: atom_id res chain seq x y z
N MET A 1 4.58 -43.27 3.28
CA MET A 1 3.58 -42.54 4.09
C MET A 1 2.85 -41.59 3.15
N ASN A 2 1.54 -41.74 2.96
CA ASN A 2 0.75 -40.80 2.17
C ASN A 2 0.28 -39.68 3.10
N THR A 3 0.98 -38.56 3.11
CA THR A 3 0.49 -37.34 3.76
C THR A 3 -0.74 -36.87 2.99
N PRO A 4 -1.91 -36.70 3.62
CA PRO A 4 -3.08 -36.16 2.94
C PRO A 4 -2.75 -34.75 2.43
N THR A 5 -3.00 -34.52 1.14
CA THR A 5 -2.85 -33.20 0.53
C THR A 5 -3.88 -32.26 1.14
N LEU A 6 -3.39 -31.20 1.79
CA LEU A 6 -4.23 -30.18 2.40
C LEU A 6 -5.03 -29.48 1.28
N SER A 7 -6.36 -29.63 1.30
CA SER A 7 -7.25 -29.06 0.28
C SER A 7 -8.29 -28.18 0.95
N PHE A 8 -8.48 -26.96 0.41
CA PHE A 8 -9.48 -26.02 0.88
C PHE A 8 -10.77 -26.17 0.07
N SER A 9 -11.93 -26.17 0.73
CA SER A 9 -13.22 -26.22 0.05
C SER A 9 -13.45 -24.95 -0.78
N ARG A 10 -13.52 -25.09 -2.10
CA ARG A 10 -13.80 -23.95 -3.00
C ARG A 10 -15.23 -23.43 -2.84
N THR A 11 -16.18 -24.32 -2.56
CA THR A 11 -17.62 -24.01 -2.50
C THR A 11 -17.99 -23.26 -1.23
N GLU A 12 -17.48 -23.71 -0.08
CA GLU A 12 -17.76 -23.06 1.21
C GLU A 12 -17.05 -21.70 1.32
N SER A 13 -15.81 -21.59 0.85
CA SER A 13 -15.09 -20.31 0.75
C SER A 13 -15.83 -19.30 -0.13
N ALA A 14 -16.43 -19.74 -1.25
CA ALA A 14 -17.22 -18.86 -2.11
C ALA A 14 -18.50 -18.35 -1.42
N LYS A 15 -19.21 -19.21 -0.68
CA LYS A 15 -20.41 -18.80 0.10
C LYS A 15 -20.04 -17.81 1.21
N PHE A 16 -18.94 -18.07 1.92
CA PHE A 16 -18.42 -17.17 2.95
C PHE A 16 -18.05 -15.81 2.36
N PHE A 17 -17.23 -15.78 1.30
CA PHE A 17 -16.78 -14.54 0.64
C PHE A 17 -17.95 -13.70 0.13
N ARG A 18 -18.97 -14.34 -0.46
CA ARG A 18 -20.20 -13.65 -0.89
C ARG A 18 -20.93 -12.99 0.28
N THR A 19 -21.07 -13.71 1.39
CA THR A 19 -21.76 -13.20 2.59
C THR A 19 -20.97 -12.07 3.25
N LEU A 20 -19.65 -12.22 3.38
CA LEU A 20 -18.74 -11.21 3.88
C LEU A 20 -18.82 -9.93 3.07
N ASN A 21 -18.64 -10.01 1.74
CA ASN A 21 -18.73 -8.86 0.86
C ASN A 21 -20.09 -8.16 0.94
N LYS A 22 -21.19 -8.92 1.01
CA LYS A 22 -22.53 -8.35 1.18
C LYS A 22 -22.62 -7.50 2.45
N ARG A 23 -22.15 -8.03 3.59
CA ARG A 23 -22.21 -7.35 4.90
C ARG A 23 -21.29 -6.13 4.96
N VAL A 24 -20.04 -6.26 4.50
CA VAL A 24 -19.09 -5.14 4.42
C VAL A 24 -19.65 -4.03 3.54
N ASN A 25 -20.21 -4.38 2.38
CA ASN A 25 -20.80 -3.41 1.46
C ASN A 25 -22.02 -2.69 2.04
N ALA A 26 -22.86 -3.41 2.80
CA ALA A 26 -24.00 -2.83 3.51
C ALA A 26 -23.52 -1.83 4.58
N TYR A 27 -22.52 -2.20 5.38
CA TYR A 27 -21.95 -1.32 6.40
C TYR A 27 -21.49 0.03 5.83
N PHE A 28 -20.71 0.03 4.75
CA PHE A 28 -20.27 1.29 4.11
C PHE A 28 -21.45 2.15 3.64
N LYS A 29 -22.48 1.52 3.08
CA LYS A 29 -23.67 2.22 2.57
C LYS A 29 -24.50 2.82 3.71
N GLU A 30 -24.81 2.02 4.73
CA GLU A 30 -25.63 2.42 5.87
C GLU A 30 -24.97 3.54 6.68
N ASN A 31 -23.64 3.55 6.76
CA ASN A 31 -22.87 4.58 7.48
C ASN A 31 -22.46 5.77 6.59
N ASN A 32 -22.84 5.81 5.32
CA ASN A 32 -22.41 6.85 4.35
C ASN A 32 -20.87 7.01 4.25
N ILE A 33 -20.13 5.91 4.39
CA ILE A 33 -18.66 5.90 4.32
C ILE A 33 -18.24 5.44 2.92
N LYS A 34 -17.29 6.16 2.32
CA LYS A 34 -16.67 5.74 1.05
C LYS A 34 -15.73 4.57 1.31
N ARG A 35 -15.70 3.59 0.39
CA ARG A 35 -14.73 2.48 0.41
C ARG A 35 -13.32 2.90 0.01
N THR A 36 -13.16 4.13 -0.47
CA THR A 36 -11.89 4.70 -0.91
C THR A 36 -11.37 5.67 0.14
N GLY A 37 -10.08 6.00 0.05
CA GLY A 37 -9.43 6.97 0.91
C GLY A 37 -10.17 8.30 1.07
N ASN A 38 -10.05 8.88 2.27
CA ASN A 38 -10.56 10.19 2.64
C ASN A 38 -9.42 11.22 2.71
N TRP A 39 -9.69 12.42 3.22
CA TRP A 39 -8.70 13.49 3.33
C TRP A 39 -7.46 13.07 4.15
N SER A 40 -7.63 12.24 5.18
CA SER A 40 -6.54 11.80 6.05
C SER A 40 -5.52 10.96 5.28
N LEU A 41 -5.96 10.19 4.27
CA LEU A 41 -5.05 9.45 3.38
C LEU A 41 -4.20 10.40 2.53
N TRP A 42 -4.79 11.49 2.04
CA TRP A 42 -4.05 12.51 1.28
C TRP A 42 -3.02 13.22 2.14
N LEU A 43 -3.38 13.61 3.37
CA LEU A 43 -2.42 14.18 4.32
C LEU A 43 -1.28 13.20 4.62
N LYS A 44 -1.62 11.94 4.93
CA LYS A 44 -0.63 10.88 5.15
C LYS A 44 0.31 10.74 3.97
N THR A 45 -0.20 10.81 2.75
CA THR A 45 0.60 10.72 1.52
C THR A 45 1.61 11.85 1.41
N VAL A 46 1.17 13.10 1.63
CA VAL A 46 2.07 14.26 1.63
C VAL A 46 3.16 14.09 2.69
N ILE A 47 2.78 13.71 3.91
CA ILE A 47 3.74 13.48 5.01
C ILE A 47 4.77 12.41 4.63
N MET A 48 4.34 11.25 4.11
CA MET A 48 5.27 10.16 3.75
C MET A 48 6.24 10.57 2.64
N PHE A 49 5.76 11.27 1.61
CA PHE A 49 6.64 11.79 0.55
C PHE A 49 7.56 12.90 1.05
N SER A 50 7.11 13.77 1.97
CA SER A 50 7.95 14.80 2.58
C SER A 50 9.07 14.18 3.41
N ILE A 51 8.77 13.19 4.24
CA ILE A 51 9.78 12.47 5.04
C ILE A 51 10.78 11.74 4.13
N PHE A 52 10.35 11.29 2.96
CA PHE A 52 11.25 10.66 2.00
C PHE A 52 12.11 11.67 1.22
N LEU A 53 11.49 12.65 0.57
CA LEU A 53 12.15 13.52 -0.41
C LEU A 53 12.84 14.74 0.21
N LEU A 54 12.33 15.29 1.32
CA LEU A 54 12.96 16.48 1.92
C LEU A 54 14.36 16.16 2.46
N PRO A 55 14.60 15.08 3.24
CA PRO A 55 15.95 14.75 3.69
C PRO A 55 16.92 14.53 2.52
N TYR A 56 16.45 13.91 1.43
CA TYR A 56 17.23 13.72 0.21
C TYR A 56 17.73 15.06 -0.36
N PHE A 57 16.85 16.02 -0.59
CA PHE A 57 17.25 17.33 -1.12
C PHE A 57 18.08 18.15 -0.13
N VAL A 58 17.80 18.04 1.17
CA VAL A 58 18.59 18.70 2.22
C VAL A 58 20.04 18.19 2.21
N ILE A 59 20.24 16.87 2.13
CA ILE A 59 21.60 16.27 2.04
C ILE A 59 22.33 16.76 0.79
N LEU A 60 21.64 16.92 -0.35
CA LEU A 60 22.27 17.31 -1.61
C LEU A 60 22.58 18.81 -1.74
N THR A 61 21.88 19.66 -0.99
CA THR A 61 21.95 21.12 -1.18
C THR A 61 22.69 21.85 -0.08
N LEU A 62 22.82 21.24 1.11
CA LEU A 62 23.49 21.85 2.26
C LEU A 62 24.77 21.11 2.61
N ASP A 63 25.79 21.86 3.00
CA ASP A 63 27.01 21.28 3.57
C ASP A 63 26.76 20.92 5.04
N LEU A 64 26.44 19.65 5.27
CA LEU A 64 26.07 19.11 6.59
C LEU A 64 27.16 18.17 7.11
N PRO A 65 27.43 18.16 8.43
CA PRO A 65 28.30 17.15 9.04
C PRO A 65 27.80 15.73 8.74
N GLY A 66 28.73 14.79 8.52
CA GLY A 66 28.39 13.41 8.13
C GLY A 66 27.41 12.70 9.08
N TRP A 67 27.46 12.98 10.39
CA TRP A 67 26.51 12.41 11.35
C TRP A 67 25.07 12.91 11.15
N VAL A 68 24.89 14.15 10.72
CA VAL A 68 23.56 14.70 10.37
C VAL A 68 23.05 14.03 9.10
N GLN A 69 23.93 13.86 8.10
CA GLN A 69 23.58 13.14 6.86
C GLN A 69 23.15 11.70 7.15
N LEU A 70 23.81 11.02 8.09
CA LEU A 70 23.43 9.68 8.53
C LEU A 70 22.04 9.66 9.17
N LEU A 71 21.75 10.61 10.07
CA LEU A 71 20.43 10.73 10.70
C LEU A 71 19.34 10.99 9.64
N LEU A 72 19.59 11.93 8.72
CA LEU A 72 18.66 12.23 7.63
C LEU A 72 18.45 11.03 6.69
N THR A 73 19.46 10.19 6.51
CA THR A 73 19.34 8.94 5.74
C THR A 73 18.42 7.93 6.43
N VAL A 74 18.49 7.81 7.76
CA VAL A 74 17.55 6.98 8.53
C VAL A 74 16.12 7.49 8.38
N VAL A 75 15.92 8.80 8.51
CA VAL A 75 14.60 9.44 8.32
C VAL A 75 14.06 9.19 6.91
N MET A 76 14.91 9.34 5.90
CA MET A 76 14.59 9.04 4.50
C MET A 76 14.16 7.58 4.33
N GLY A 77 14.83 6.64 4.98
CA GLY A 77 14.46 5.21 4.97
C GLY A 77 13.07 4.95 5.56
N ILE A 78 12.71 5.63 6.65
CA ILE A 78 11.35 5.59 7.22
C ILE A 78 10.34 6.13 6.21
N GLY A 79 10.65 7.24 5.55
CA GLY A 79 9.81 7.81 4.50
C GLY A 79 9.61 6.86 3.32
N MET A 80 10.68 6.23 2.85
CA MET A 80 10.66 5.25 1.75
C MET A 80 9.75 4.05 2.10
N ALA A 81 9.91 3.47 3.29
CA ALA A 81 9.03 2.40 3.77
C ALA A 81 7.58 2.90 3.89
N GLY A 82 7.39 4.13 4.36
CA GLY A 82 6.11 4.81 4.46
C GLY A 82 5.39 4.93 3.12
N VAL A 83 6.08 5.39 2.07
CA VAL A 83 5.53 5.48 0.71
C VAL A 83 5.13 4.10 0.19
N GLY A 84 6.00 3.09 0.35
CA GLY A 84 5.73 1.72 -0.10
C GLY A 84 4.53 1.07 0.59
N MET A 85 4.44 1.19 1.91
CA MET A 85 3.42 0.50 2.71
C MET A 85 2.09 1.25 2.82
N ASN A 86 2.06 2.57 2.61
CA ASN A 86 0.85 3.36 2.84
C ASN A 86 0.30 4.04 1.59
N VAL A 87 1.14 4.41 0.63
CA VAL A 87 0.69 5.13 -0.58
C VAL A 87 0.61 4.17 -1.75
N MET A 88 1.73 3.50 -2.01
CA MET A 88 1.87 2.53 -3.08
C MET A 88 0.95 1.31 -2.88
N HIS A 89 0.93 0.76 -1.67
CA HIS A 89 0.09 -0.37 -1.28
C HIS A 89 -1.39 -0.10 -1.57
N ASP A 90 -1.95 0.97 -1.00
CA ASP A 90 -3.34 1.40 -1.19
C ASP A 90 -3.66 1.67 -2.67
N GLY A 91 -2.72 2.28 -3.41
CA GLY A 91 -2.86 2.50 -4.85
C GLY A 91 -2.92 1.19 -5.65
N ASN A 92 -2.11 0.20 -5.30
CA ASN A 92 -2.10 -1.10 -5.97
C ASN A 92 -3.26 -2.02 -5.57
N HIS A 93 -3.89 -1.77 -4.42
CA HIS A 93 -5.20 -2.33 -4.05
C HIS A 93 -6.39 -1.59 -4.68
N GLY A 94 -6.17 -0.41 -5.25
CA GLY A 94 -7.22 0.41 -5.86
C GLY A 94 -8.15 1.10 -4.85
N SER A 95 -7.76 1.13 -3.57
CA SER A 95 -8.53 1.75 -2.48
C SER A 95 -8.18 3.22 -2.26
N PHE A 96 -7.07 3.71 -2.83
CA PHE A 96 -6.62 5.08 -2.60
C PHE A 96 -7.65 6.13 -3.05
N SER A 97 -8.24 5.95 -4.24
CA SER A 97 -9.20 6.88 -4.83
C SER A 97 -10.27 6.16 -5.65
N ASN A 98 -11.40 6.84 -5.89
CA ASN A 98 -12.41 6.37 -6.83
C ASN A 98 -12.00 6.55 -8.30
N LYS A 99 -10.94 7.34 -8.58
CA LYS A 99 -10.42 7.55 -9.94
C LYS A 99 -9.31 6.53 -10.24
N PRO A 100 -9.48 5.65 -11.26
CA PRO A 100 -8.49 4.62 -11.56
C PRO A 100 -7.08 5.15 -11.85
N TRP A 101 -6.96 6.30 -12.51
CA TRP A 101 -5.66 6.90 -12.82
C TRP A 101 -4.91 7.37 -11.57
N ILE A 102 -5.62 7.83 -10.52
CA ILE A 102 -5.01 8.21 -9.24
C ILE A 102 -4.42 6.97 -8.56
N ASN A 103 -5.17 5.86 -8.53
CA ASN A 103 -4.66 4.59 -8.00
C ASN A 103 -3.43 4.11 -8.77
N ARG A 104 -3.43 4.22 -10.10
CA ARG A 104 -2.27 3.90 -10.93
C ARG A 104 -1.08 4.78 -10.58
N LEU A 105 -1.28 6.10 -10.41
CA LEU A 105 -0.22 7.03 -10.05
C LEU A 105 0.38 6.69 -8.68
N MET A 106 -0.47 6.54 -7.66
CA MET A 106 -0.03 6.22 -6.30
C MET A 106 0.64 4.85 -6.24
N GLY A 107 0.09 3.83 -6.91
CA GLY A 107 0.70 2.51 -7.04
C GLY A 107 2.03 2.51 -7.81
N SER A 108 2.19 3.42 -8.77
CA SER A 108 3.43 3.60 -9.56
C SER A 108 4.57 4.22 -8.75
N SER A 109 4.30 4.75 -7.54
CA SER A 109 5.38 5.22 -6.65
C SER A 109 6.40 4.11 -6.32
N ILE A 110 6.04 2.83 -6.50
CA ILE A 110 6.97 1.69 -6.38
C ILE A 110 8.18 1.83 -7.31
N TYR A 111 8.06 2.51 -8.46
CA TYR A 111 9.17 2.68 -9.39
C TYR A 111 10.26 3.60 -8.81
N ILE A 112 9.88 4.58 -8.00
CA ILE A 112 10.83 5.42 -7.26
C ILE A 112 11.54 4.58 -6.18
N LEU A 113 10.90 3.52 -5.70
CA LEU A 113 11.44 2.56 -4.73
C LEU A 113 12.18 1.38 -5.40
N ALA A 114 12.55 1.53 -6.68
CA ALA A 114 13.22 0.50 -7.49
C ALA A 114 12.47 -0.86 -7.59
N GLY A 115 11.14 -0.85 -7.41
CA GLY A 115 10.29 -2.03 -7.59
C GLY A 115 9.41 -1.97 -8.85
N ASN A 116 8.56 -2.98 -9.03
CA ASN A 116 7.68 -3.10 -10.20
C ASN A 116 6.24 -3.42 -9.79
N VAL A 117 5.28 -2.64 -10.28
CA VAL A 117 3.85 -2.77 -9.96
C VAL A 117 3.30 -4.16 -10.27
N TYR A 118 3.66 -4.73 -11.42
CA TYR A 118 3.18 -6.06 -11.82
C TYR A 118 3.70 -7.13 -10.88
N ASN A 119 5.02 -7.15 -10.63
CA ASN A 119 5.62 -8.12 -9.71
C ASN A 119 5.00 -8.02 -8.32
N TRP A 120 4.83 -6.81 -7.81
CA TRP A 120 4.22 -6.59 -6.51
C TRP A 120 2.77 -7.11 -6.45
N LYS A 121 1.95 -6.85 -7.47
CA LYS A 121 0.57 -7.36 -7.51
C LYS A 121 0.50 -8.89 -7.59
N VAL A 122 1.41 -9.52 -8.33
CA VAL A 122 1.50 -10.99 -8.36
C VAL A 122 1.85 -11.51 -6.96
N GLN A 123 2.91 -11.00 -6.34
CA GLN A 123 3.36 -11.48 -5.03
C GLN A 123 2.33 -11.19 -3.92
N HIS A 124 1.80 -9.97 -3.87
CA HIS A 124 0.98 -9.53 -2.75
C HIS A 124 -0.51 -9.78 -2.95
N ASN A 125 -1.09 -9.42 -4.09
CA ASN A 125 -2.54 -9.56 -4.29
C ASN A 125 -2.90 -11.01 -4.64
N VAL A 126 -2.12 -11.65 -5.51
CA VAL A 126 -2.40 -13.01 -5.95
C VAL A 126 -1.86 -14.03 -4.94
N LEU A 127 -0.57 -14.02 -4.62
CA LEU A 127 0.03 -15.08 -3.80
C LEU A 127 -0.15 -14.90 -2.29
N HIS A 128 -0.18 -13.66 -1.78
CA HIS A 128 -0.38 -13.43 -0.34
C HIS A 128 -1.87 -13.34 0.03
N HIS A 129 -2.63 -12.39 -0.54
CA HIS A 129 -4.03 -12.17 -0.14
C HIS A 129 -5.04 -13.21 -0.60
N THR A 130 -4.78 -13.99 -1.66
CA THR A 130 -5.71 -15.06 -2.05
C THR A 130 -5.68 -16.23 -1.07
N TYR A 131 -4.59 -16.38 -0.31
CA TYR A 131 -4.32 -17.52 0.56
C TYR A 131 -4.13 -17.14 2.04
N THR A 132 -4.51 -15.92 2.44
CA THR A 132 -4.55 -15.44 3.84
C THR A 132 -5.92 -14.86 4.15
#